data_AF-C9MVH8-F1
#
_entry.id   AF-C9MVH8-F1
#
_cell.length_a   1.000
_cell.length_b   1.000
_cell.length_c   1.000
_cell.angle_alpha   90.00
_cell.angle_beta   90.00
_cell.angle_gamma   90.00
#
_symmetry.space_group_name_H-M   'P 1'
#
loop_
_entity.id
_entity.type
_entity.pdbx_description
1 polymer ?
#
loop_
_entity_poly.entity_id
_entity_poly.type
_entity_poly.pdbx_seq_one_letter_code
_entity_poly.pdbx_strand_id
1 'polypeptide(L)'
;MKKYFLLLNSEEQQYIALLIYNEKINNVNCMKNFRLGIKYFFIDSLIYRQKSEKNKIIVYINKPKNKVNIAKIKTLELLFLELGMELKVFWENHFGVVNVDETVKIDEIAVF
;
A
#
# COMPACT_ATOMS: atom_id res chain seq x y z
N MET A 1 -0.53 -9.22 -13.76
CA MET A 1 -1.48 -8.09 -13.62
C MET A 1 -2.94 -8.50 -13.83
N LYS A 2 -3.36 -8.91 -15.04
CA LYS A 2 -4.76 -9.26 -15.37
C LYS A 2 -5.46 -10.17 -14.34
N LYS A 3 -4.79 -11.23 -13.87
CA LYS A 3 -5.34 -12.17 -12.86
C LYS A 3 -5.71 -11.52 -11.52
N TYR A 4 -5.06 -10.43 -11.14
CA TYR A 4 -5.35 -9.71 -9.90
C TYR A 4 -6.42 -8.65 -10.14
N PHE A 5 -6.30 -7.91 -11.24
CA PHE A 5 -7.26 -6.87 -11.61
C PHE A 5 -8.69 -7.41 -11.75
N LEU A 6 -8.86 -8.61 -12.31
CA LEU A 6 -10.18 -9.25 -12.45
C LEU A 6 -10.83 -9.69 -11.12
N LEU A 7 -10.07 -9.70 -10.01
CA LEU A 7 -10.61 -9.99 -8.68
C LEU A 7 -11.14 -8.73 -7.97
N LEU A 8 -10.90 -7.54 -8.53
CA LEU A 8 -11.48 -6.28 -8.06
C LEU A 8 -12.91 -6.15 -8.60
N ASN A 9 -13.79 -5.54 -7.82
CA ASN A 9 -15.14 -5.22 -8.29
C ASN A 9 -15.11 -4.08 -9.34
N SER A 10 -16.25 -3.81 -9.98
CA SER A 10 -16.34 -2.79 -11.04
C SER A 10 -15.93 -1.39 -10.60
N GLU A 11 -16.32 -0.96 -9.39
CA GLU A 11 -15.97 0.36 -8.85
C GLU A 11 -14.46 0.45 -8.60
N GLU A 12 -13.89 -0.59 -8.00
CA GLU A 12 -12.45 -0.69 -7.73
C GLU A 12 -11.63 -0.69 -9.03
N GLN A 13 -12.11 -1.35 -10.08
CA GLN A 13 -11.48 -1.32 -11.41
C GLN A 13 -11.54 0.08 -12.02
N GLN A 14 -12.67 0.78 -11.91
CA GLN A 14 -12.81 2.17 -12.37
C GLN A 14 -11.88 3.11 -11.60
N TYR A 15 -11.72 2.90 -10.29
CA TYR A 15 -10.80 3.68 -9.49
C TYR A 15 -9.34 3.47 -9.91
N ILE A 16 -8.93 2.23 -10.19
CA ILE A 16 -7.61 1.95 -10.75
C ILE A 16 -7.43 2.64 -12.11
N ALA A 17 -8.44 2.62 -12.98
CA ALA A 17 -8.38 3.33 -14.27
C ALA A 17 -8.22 4.85 -14.08
N LEU A 18 -8.88 5.44 -13.07
CA LEU A 18 -8.70 6.84 -12.70
C LEU A 18 -7.27 7.14 -12.23
N LEU A 19 -6.66 6.26 -11.44
CA LEU A 19 -5.26 6.41 -11.02
C LEU A 19 -4.30 6.36 -12.22
N ILE A 20 -4.54 5.45 -13.17
CA ILE A 20 -3.76 5.38 -14.42
C ILE A 20 -3.91 6.67 -15.23
N TYR A 21 -5.15 7.16 -15.37
CA TYR A 21 -5.42 8.45 -16.04
C TYR A 21 -4.69 9.61 -15.36
N ASN A 22 -4.73 9.66 -14.02
CA ASN A 22 -4.03 10.69 -13.25
C ASN A 22 -2.51 10.65 -13.46
N GLU A 23 -1.92 9.46 -13.55
CA GLU A 23 -0.49 9.34 -13.86
C GLU A 23 -0.16 9.86 -15.26
N LYS A 24 -0.92 9.40 -16.28
CA LYS A 24 -0.59 9.65 -17.68
C LYS A 24 -0.97 11.04 -18.19
N ILE A 25 -2.07 11.60 -17.71
CA ILE A 25 -2.63 12.85 -18.22
C ILE A 25 -2.31 14.01 -17.27
N ASN A 26 -2.47 13.80 -15.97
CA ASN A 26 -2.26 14.83 -14.96
C ASN A 26 -0.83 14.86 -14.40
N ASN A 27 0.08 14.02 -14.94
CA ASN A 27 1.47 13.89 -14.50
C ASN A 27 1.62 13.65 -12.98
N VAL A 28 0.65 12.97 -12.37
CA VAL A 28 0.73 12.60 -10.95
C VAL A 28 1.77 11.50 -10.79
N ASN A 29 2.75 11.71 -9.91
CA ASN A 29 3.78 10.71 -9.63
C ASN A 29 3.17 9.36 -9.20
N CYS A 30 3.76 8.26 -9.70
CA CYS A 30 3.31 6.89 -9.46
C CYS A 30 3.22 6.54 -7.96
N MET A 31 4.19 6.94 -7.13
CA MET A 31 4.12 6.74 -5.68
C MET A 31 2.99 7.51 -4.99
N LYS A 32 2.60 8.69 -5.52
CA LYS A 32 1.41 9.38 -5.03
C LYS A 32 0.14 8.58 -5.35
N ASN A 33 0.03 8.02 -6.56
CA ASN A 33 -1.08 7.14 -6.93
C ASN A 33 -1.07 5.81 -6.14
N PHE A 34 0.09 5.23 -5.86
CA PHE A 34 0.21 4.07 -4.99
C PHE A 34 -0.39 4.36 -3.61
N ARG A 35 -0.02 5.49 -2.99
CA ARG A 35 -0.56 5.91 -1.68
C ARG A 35 -2.08 6.14 -1.73
N LEU A 36 -2.58 6.82 -2.77
CA LEU A 36 -4.01 7.03 -2.97
C LEU A 36 -4.77 5.71 -3.09
N GLY A 37 -4.27 4.78 -3.91
CA GLY A 37 -4.83 3.44 -4.07
C GLY A 37 -4.87 2.65 -2.77
N ILE A 38 -3.79 2.67 -1.99
CA ILE A 38 -3.73 1.99 -0.69
C ILE A 38 -4.78 2.58 0.26
N LYS A 39 -4.91 3.92 0.32
CA LYS A 39 -5.90 4.59 1.17
C LYS A 39 -7.34 4.37 0.72
N TYR A 40 -7.59 4.28 -0.58
CA TYR A 40 -8.92 3.95 -1.10
C TYR A 40 -9.34 2.53 -0.71
N PHE A 41 -8.47 1.53 -0.90
CA PHE A 41 -8.82 0.14 -0.56
C PHE A 41 -8.80 -0.15 0.94
N PHE A 42 -7.95 0.55 1.68
CA PHE A 42 -7.66 0.30 3.09
C PHE A 42 -7.54 1.64 3.81
N ILE A 43 -8.68 2.26 4.13
CA ILE A 43 -8.75 3.61 4.71
C ILE A 43 -7.86 3.79 5.95
N ASP A 44 -7.85 2.79 6.84
CA ASP A 44 -7.08 2.76 8.08
C ASP A 44 -5.64 2.24 7.93
N SER A 45 -5.15 2.10 6.69
CA SER A 45 -3.78 1.61 6.45
C SER A 45 -2.71 2.63 6.85
N LEU A 46 -1.54 2.14 7.22
CA LEU A 46 -0.36 2.96 7.51
C LEU A 46 0.73 2.64 6.48
N ILE A 47 1.39 3.66 5.94
CA ILE A 47 2.41 3.53 4.89
C ILE A 47 3.70 4.19 5.38
N TYR A 48 4.78 3.43 5.42
CA TYR A 48 6.09 3.88 5.89
C TYR A 48 7.17 3.65 4.84
N ARG A 49 8.20 4.49 4.86
CA ARG A 49 9.47 4.23 4.17
C ARG A 49 10.52 3.95 5.23
N GLN A 50 11.25 2.85 5.09
CA GLN A 50 12.30 2.51 6.05
C GLN A 50 13.48 3.47 5.90
N LYS A 51 13.99 4.03 7.02
CA LYS A 51 15.09 5.02 6.97
C LYS A 51 16.42 4.40 6.50
N SER A 52 16.76 3.20 6.99
CA SER A 52 17.97 2.46 6.58
C SER A 52 17.92 1.90 5.17
N GLU A 53 16.73 1.50 4.70
CA GLU A 53 16.50 0.88 3.39
C GLU A 53 15.60 1.79 2.54
N LYS A 54 16.20 2.78 1.85
CA LYS A 54 15.45 3.77 1.05
C LYS A 54 14.53 3.16 -0.01
N ASN A 55 14.81 1.91 -0.41
CA ASN A 55 14.06 1.18 -1.43
C ASN A 55 12.91 0.35 -0.85
N LYS A 56 12.64 0.37 0.46
CA LYS A 56 11.57 -0.44 1.06
C LYS A 56 10.39 0.41 1.51
N ILE A 57 9.20 0.01 1.09
CA ILE A 57 7.93 0.52 1.59
C ILE A 57 7.25 -0.55 2.43
N ILE A 58 6.77 -0.14 3.60
CA ILE A 58 6.02 -0.99 4.52
C ILE A 58 4.59 -0.48 4.58
N VAL A 59 3.62 -1.38 4.38
CA VAL A 59 2.19 -1.09 4.50
C VAL A 59 1.57 -1.97 5.57
N TYR A 60 0.90 -1.37 6.54
CA TYR A 60 0.07 -2.05 7.53
C TYR A 60 -1.39 -1.96 7.12
N ILE A 61 -2.09 -3.09 7.12
CA ILE A 61 -3.47 -3.20 6.67
C ILE A 61 -4.31 -3.88 7.75
N ASN A 62 -5.25 -3.14 8.33
CA ASN A 62 -6.23 -3.66 9.28
C ASN A 62 -7.40 -4.38 8.57
N LYS A 63 -7.06 -5.37 7.72
CA LYS A 63 -8.00 -6.25 7.02
C LYS A 63 -7.40 -7.64 6.89
N PRO A 64 -8.22 -8.69 6.70
CA PRO A 64 -7.72 -10.04 6.58
C PRO A 64 -6.91 -10.27 5.31
N LYS A 65 -5.90 -11.14 5.43
CA LYS A 65 -5.08 -11.56 4.29
C LYS A 65 -5.84 -12.58 3.44
N ASN A 66 -6.76 -12.10 2.62
CA ASN A 66 -7.54 -12.92 1.69
C ASN A 66 -7.17 -12.66 0.23
N LYS A 67 -7.69 -13.50 -0.69
CA LYS A 67 -7.38 -13.43 -2.12
C LYS A 67 -7.70 -12.06 -2.75
N VAL A 68 -8.83 -11.46 -2.38
CA VAL A 68 -9.28 -10.16 -2.91
C VAL A 68 -8.36 -9.04 -2.44
N ASN A 69 -8.05 -9.00 -1.15
CA ASN A 69 -7.17 -7.98 -0.58
C ASN A 69 -5.73 -8.10 -1.10
N ILE A 70 -5.22 -9.32 -1.27
CA ILE A 70 -3.94 -9.56 -1.93
C ILE A 70 -3.98 -9.04 -3.37
N ALA A 71 -5.08 -9.27 -4.10
CA ALA A 71 -5.22 -8.81 -5.47
C ALA A 71 -5.22 -7.27 -5.59
N LYS A 72 -5.86 -6.57 -4.66
CA LYS A 72 -5.81 -5.10 -4.56
C LYS A 72 -4.38 -4.60 -4.42
N ILE A 73 -3.63 -5.16 -3.46
CA ILE A 73 -2.22 -4.82 -3.25
C ILE A 73 -1.36 -5.14 -4.46
N LYS A 74 -1.48 -6.35 -5.03
CA LYS A 74 -0.70 -6.74 -6.20
C LYS A 74 -1.04 -5.92 -7.44
N THR A 75 -2.26 -5.42 -7.56
CA THR A 75 -2.64 -4.50 -8.65
C THR A 75 -1.92 -3.16 -8.50
N LEU A 76 -1.92 -2.58 -7.30
CA LEU A 76 -1.21 -1.32 -7.03
C LEU A 76 0.31 -1.46 -7.14
N GLU A 77 0.87 -2.55 -6.62
CA GLU A 77 2.31 -2.85 -6.68
C GLU A 77 2.79 -2.92 -8.13
N LEU A 78 2.06 -3.64 -9.00
CA LEU A 78 2.45 -3.81 -10.40
C LEU A 78 2.26 -2.56 -11.26
N LEU A 79 1.41 -1.63 -10.86
CA LEU A 79 1.10 -0.43 -11.64
C LEU A 79 1.88 0.80 -11.17
N PHE A 80 2.06 0.95 -9.86
CA PHE A 80 2.42 2.24 -9.27
C PHE A 80 3.64 2.19 -8.33
N LEU A 81 4.12 1.01 -7.94
CA LEU A 81 5.36 0.93 -7.16
C LEU A 81 6.55 1.27 -8.06
N GLU A 82 7.38 2.21 -7.63
CA GLU A 82 8.58 2.62 -8.37
C GLU A 82 9.55 1.45 -8.56
N LEU A 83 10.22 1.43 -9.72
CA LEU A 83 11.19 0.39 -10.05
C LEU A 83 12.33 0.37 -9.02
N GLY A 84 12.73 -0.84 -8.60
CA GLY A 84 13.77 -1.03 -7.60
C GLY A 84 13.28 -0.87 -6.17
N MET A 85 11.99 -0.56 -5.95
CA MET A 85 11.40 -0.60 -4.62
C MET A 85 10.85 -1.99 -4.27
N GLU A 86 10.91 -2.33 -2.99
CA GLU A 86 10.32 -3.52 -2.40
C GLU A 86 9.14 -3.14 -1.52
N LEU A 87 8.05 -3.93 -1.61
CA LEU A 87 6.85 -3.75 -0.81
C LEU A 87 6.71 -4.87 0.23
N LYS A 88 6.68 -4.49 1.51
CA LYS A 88 6.36 -5.38 2.63
C LYS A 88 4.99 -5.04 3.21
N VAL A 89 4.11 -6.04 3.33
CA VAL A 89 2.72 -5.84 3.78
C VAL A 89 2.44 -6.68 5.01
N PHE A 90 1.99 -6.02 6.08
CA PHE A 90 1.53 -6.63 7.31
C PHE A 90 -0.01 -6.59 7.36
N TRP A 91 -0.62 -7.73 7.67
CA TRP A 91 -2.07 -7.95 7.64
C TRP A 91 -2.57 -8.33 9.04
N GLU A 92 -3.80 -7.92 9.37
CA GLU A 92 -4.46 -8.18 10.66
C GLU A 92 -3.63 -7.67 11.86
N ASN A 93 -4.23 -7.65 13.05
CA ASN A 93 -3.70 -7.19 14.34
C ASN A 93 -2.29 -6.56 14.33
N HIS A 94 -2.25 -5.27 14.70
CA HIS A 94 -1.03 -4.55 15.02
C HIS A 94 -0.24 -5.29 16.11
N PHE A 95 0.69 -6.17 15.73
CA PHE A 95 1.83 -6.43 16.61
C PHE A 95 2.65 -5.15 16.63
N GLY A 96 2.39 -4.31 17.64
CA GLY A 96 3.16 -3.09 17.91
C GLY A 96 2.41 -1.86 18.40
N VAL A 97 1.10 -1.93 18.68
CA VAL A 97 0.40 -0.87 19.43
C VAL A 97 -0.43 -1.50 20.55
N VAL A 98 0.26 -2.17 21.48
CA VAL A 98 -0.30 -2.53 22.78
C VAL A 98 0.49 -1.72 23.81
N ASN A 99 -0.22 -0.83 24.48
CA ASN A 99 0.12 -0.08 25.68
C ASN A 99 1.41 0.76 25.67
N VAL A 100 1.18 2.04 25.95
CA VAL A 100 2.09 2.91 26.69
C VAL A 100 2.73 2.11 27.82
N ASP A 101 4.02 1.75 27.66
CA ASP A 101 5.05 1.66 28.72
C ASP A 101 6.24 0.74 28.36
N GLU A 102 6.17 -0.04 27.27
CA GLU A 102 7.35 -0.82 26.86
C GLU A 102 7.71 -0.59 25.40
N THR A 103 8.86 0.05 25.25
CA THR A 103 9.57 0.41 24.03
C THR A 103 9.78 -0.83 23.17
N VAL A 104 8.87 -1.09 22.23
CA VAL A 104 9.24 -1.81 21.02
C VAL A 104 10.22 -0.89 20.30
N LYS A 105 11.50 -1.27 20.26
CA LYS A 105 12.54 -0.61 19.46
C LYS A 105 12.15 -0.61 18.00
N ILE A 106 11.36 0.38 17.64
CA ILE A 106 11.14 0.84 16.28
C ILE A 106 12.23 1.88 16.03
N ASP A 107 13.50 1.44 15.99
CA ASP A 107 14.64 2.37 15.96
C ASP A 107 14.71 3.20 14.67
N GLU A 108 13.85 2.99 13.67
CA GLU A 108 14.01 3.65 12.36
C GLU A 108 12.73 3.93 11.55
N ILE A 109 11.56 4.05 12.18
CA ILE A 109 10.34 4.42 11.44
C ILE A 109 10.13 5.93 11.54
N ALA A 110 10.36 6.64 10.43
CA ALA A 110 9.82 7.99 10.30
C ALA A 110 8.31 7.88 10.05
N VAL A 111 7.54 8.50 10.94
CA VAL A 111 6.14 8.82 10.71
C VAL A 111 6.12 10.15 9.93
N PHE A 112 5.54 10.15 8.73
CA PHE A 112 5.31 11.36 7.91
C PHE A 112 3.84 11.43 7.52
#